data_AF-A0A1S3M2E0-F1
#
_entry.id   AF-A0A1S3M2E0-F1
#
_cell.length_a   1.000
_cell.length_b   1.000
_cell.length_c   1.000
_cell.angle_alpha   90.00
_cell.angle_beta   90.00
_cell.angle_gamma   90.00
#
_symmetry.space_group_name_H-M   'P 1'
#
loop_
_entity.id
_entity.type
_entity.pdbx_description
1 polymer ?
#
loop_
_entity_poly.entity_id
_entity_poly.type
_entity_poly.pdbx_seq_one_letter_code
_entity_poly.pdbx_strand_id
1 'polypeptide(L)'
;MQPDTDAMAPLNLGELDLTTNEFILDEVDIHIQANLEDDLVKEALKTGVDLRHYSKQVEGELQRIEQASIKDYIKESQNIASLHNQITACDSILERMEGMLSGFQSDLSSISSEIQTLQQQSVSMNVRLKNRQAVRSHLSQLVDELVVPGAMIQVIVDSPVTEQEFLDQLHELNNKINFAKELSFKETLACSDVQDIVCDTTIPSARFFWSNICGDIQWGKAWKIVNKYCISNKVKEVSFKMLHGIYPVKHVLERFKLNIDYNCDFCGME
;
A
#
# COMPACT_ATOMS: atom_id res chain seq x y z
N MET A 1 9.92 -43.14 -23.01
CA MET A 1 9.77 -43.10 -24.48
C MET A 1 10.74 -42.07 -25.02
N GLN A 2 12.00 -42.50 -25.13
CA GLN A 2 13.08 -41.91 -25.91
C GLN A 2 13.54 -43.05 -26.84
N PRO A 3 13.82 -42.80 -28.13
CA PRO A 3 14.31 -43.84 -29.01
C PRO A 3 15.84 -43.86 -28.90
N ASP A 4 16.37 -44.83 -28.16
CA ASP A 4 17.79 -45.16 -28.24
C ASP A 4 18.03 -45.86 -29.59
N THR A 5 18.54 -45.08 -30.54
CA THR A 5 19.16 -45.58 -31.76
C THR A 5 20.48 -46.27 -31.40
N ASP A 6 20.40 -47.52 -30.97
CA ASP A 6 21.56 -48.40 -30.99
C ASP A 6 21.84 -48.81 -32.44
N ALA A 7 22.79 -48.11 -33.04
CA ALA A 7 23.41 -48.51 -34.28
C ALA A 7 24.11 -49.86 -34.07
N MET A 8 23.41 -50.94 -34.37
CA MET A 8 23.97 -52.28 -34.40
C MET A 8 25.02 -52.31 -35.52
N ALA A 9 26.29 -52.18 -35.15
CA ALA A 9 27.40 -52.35 -36.08
C ALA A 9 27.26 -53.71 -36.77
N PRO A 10 27.43 -53.81 -38.10
CA PRO A 10 27.36 -55.10 -38.77
C PRO A 10 28.50 -55.97 -38.22
N LEU A 11 28.14 -57.10 -37.60
CA LEU A 11 29.09 -58.15 -37.23
C LEU A 11 29.78 -58.59 -38.51
N ASN A 12 31.05 -58.21 -38.65
CA ASN A 12 31.91 -58.66 -39.75
C ASN A 12 32.28 -60.13 -39.48
N LEU A 13 31.35 -61.03 -39.82
CA LEU A 13 31.62 -62.44 -39.97
C LEU A 13 32.30 -62.58 -41.33
N GLY A 14 33.63 -62.41 -41.33
CA GLY A 14 34.47 -62.76 -42.48
C GLY A 14 34.14 -64.17 -42.97
N GLU A 15 34.41 -64.44 -44.25
CA GLU A 15 34.08 -65.71 -44.91
C GLU A 15 34.48 -66.92 -44.06
N LEU A 16 33.48 -67.54 -43.40
CA LEU A 16 33.62 -68.79 -42.69
C LEU A 16 33.69 -69.90 -43.74
N ASP A 17 34.90 -70.19 -44.20
CA ASP A 17 35.18 -71.34 -45.06
C ASP A 17 35.03 -72.64 -44.27
N LEU A 18 33.81 -73.20 -44.27
CA LEU A 18 33.44 -74.46 -43.64
C LEU A 18 33.97 -75.71 -44.39
N THR A 19 34.87 -75.54 -45.37
CA THR A 19 35.49 -76.66 -46.09
C THR A 19 36.90 -77.00 -45.61
N THR A 20 37.45 -76.21 -44.68
CA THR A 20 38.75 -76.51 -44.07
C THR A 20 38.55 -77.33 -42.80
N ASN A 21 38.99 -78.60 -42.85
CA ASN A 21 38.81 -79.62 -41.83
C ASN A 21 39.78 -79.44 -40.63
N GLU A 22 39.90 -78.23 -40.08
CA GLU A 22 40.60 -77.96 -38.81
C GLU A 22 39.55 -77.88 -37.70
N PHE A 23 39.25 -79.05 -37.13
CA PHE A 23 38.44 -79.18 -35.93
C PHE A 23 39.22 -78.56 -34.77
N ILE A 24 38.68 -77.50 -34.15
CA ILE A 24 39.25 -76.74 -33.03
C ILE A 24 39.47 -77.68 -31.82
N LEU A 25 40.60 -78.39 -31.81
CA LEU A 25 41.05 -79.26 -30.72
C LEU A 25 42.13 -78.59 -29.86
N ASP A 26 42.78 -77.55 -30.38
CA ASP A 26 43.82 -76.80 -29.65
C ASP A 26 43.28 -76.13 -28.38
N GLU A 27 41.99 -75.77 -28.37
CA GLU A 27 41.36 -75.18 -27.19
C GLU A 27 41.10 -76.21 -26.08
N VAL A 28 40.94 -77.49 -26.43
CA VAL A 28 40.75 -78.58 -25.47
C VAL A 28 42.05 -78.86 -24.70
N ASP A 29 43.20 -78.86 -25.39
CA ASP A 29 44.51 -79.06 -24.76
C ASP A 29 44.87 -77.90 -23.83
N ILE A 30 44.48 -76.67 -24.18
CA ILE A 30 44.63 -75.50 -23.31
C ILE A 30 43.80 -75.67 -22.03
N HIS A 31 42.56 -76.13 -22.13
CA HIS A 31 41.71 -76.38 -20.96
C HIS A 31 42.20 -77.55 -20.10
N ILE A 32 42.72 -78.62 -20.71
CA ILE A 32 43.31 -79.75 -20.00
C ILE A 32 44.54 -79.28 -19.21
N GLN A 33 45.43 -78.51 -19.84
CA GLN A 33 46.62 -77.97 -19.20
C GLN A 33 46.27 -77.03 -18.04
N ALA A 34 45.27 -76.15 -18.23
CA ALA A 34 44.80 -75.25 -17.18
C ALA A 34 44.22 -76.01 -15.97
N ASN A 35 43.45 -77.08 -16.20
CA ASN A 35 42.90 -77.90 -15.12
C ASN A 35 43.96 -78.74 -14.40
N LEU A 36 45.01 -79.18 -15.11
CA LEU A 36 46.18 -79.86 -14.54
C LEU A 36 47.07 -78.93 -13.73
N GLU A 37 46.94 -77.62 -13.91
CA GLU A 37 47.65 -76.60 -13.14
C GLU A 37 46.96 -76.24 -11.81
N ASP A 38 45.67 -76.55 -11.65
CA ASP A 38 44.93 -76.36 -10.40
C ASP A 38 45.51 -77.24 -9.27
N ASP A 39 45.92 -76.60 -8.17
CA ASP A 39 46.58 -77.25 -7.04
C ASP A 39 45.68 -78.29 -6.35
N LEU A 40 44.35 -78.11 -6.38
CA LEU A 40 43.39 -79.09 -5.85
C LEU A 40 43.31 -80.35 -6.72
N VAL A 41 43.37 -80.19 -8.04
CA VAL A 41 43.35 -81.30 -9.00
C VAL A 41 44.66 -82.09 -8.93
N LYS A 42 45.80 -81.39 -8.76
CA LYS A 42 47.11 -82.03 -8.54
C LYS A 42 47.16 -82.86 -7.26
N GLU A 43 46.64 -82.34 -6.15
CA GLU A 43 46.55 -83.06 -4.87
C GLU A 43 45.62 -84.29 -4.97
N ALA A 44 44.47 -84.15 -5.63
CA ALA A 44 43.52 -85.24 -5.83
C ALA A 44 44.10 -86.38 -6.69
N LEU A 45 44.82 -86.04 -7.77
CA LEU A 45 45.49 -87.01 -8.65
C LEU A 45 46.70 -87.69 -7.98
N LYS A 46 47.51 -86.95 -7.20
CA LYS A 46 48.65 -87.51 -6.44
C LYS A 46 48.23 -88.52 -5.37
N THR A 47 47.07 -88.30 -4.76
CA THR A 47 46.56 -89.14 -3.67
C THR A 47 45.79 -90.38 -4.21
N GLY A 48 45.56 -90.46 -5.53
CA GLY A 48 44.93 -91.61 -6.18
C GLY A 48 43.45 -91.81 -5.82
N VAL A 49 42.79 -90.74 -5.36
CA VAL A 49 41.39 -90.79 -4.92
C VAL A 49 40.48 -90.68 -6.14
N ASP A 50 39.43 -91.50 -6.21
CA ASP A 50 38.43 -91.41 -7.28
C ASP A 50 37.78 -90.01 -7.29
N LEU A 51 38.04 -89.24 -8.35
CA LEU A 51 37.55 -87.88 -8.55
C LEU A 51 36.03 -87.79 -8.45
N ARG A 52 35.28 -88.85 -8.79
CA ARG A 52 33.82 -88.88 -8.66
C ARG A 52 33.39 -88.94 -7.20
N HIS A 53 34.09 -89.72 -6.39
CA HIS A 53 33.83 -89.81 -4.95
C HIS A 53 34.23 -88.51 -4.25
N TYR A 54 35.37 -87.92 -4.62
CA TYR A 54 35.82 -86.64 -4.10
C TYR A 54 34.86 -85.51 -4.46
N SER A 55 34.39 -85.44 -5.71
CA SER A 55 33.38 -84.45 -6.14
C SER A 55 32.09 -84.59 -5.33
N LYS A 56 31.62 -85.82 -5.11
CA LYS A 56 30.42 -86.10 -4.29
C LYS A 56 30.61 -85.71 -2.81
N GLN A 57 31.82 -85.88 -2.28
CA GLN A 57 32.16 -85.45 -0.93
C GLN A 57 32.20 -83.92 -0.81
N VAL A 58 32.84 -83.24 -1.76
CA VAL A 58 32.87 -81.77 -1.82
C VAL A 58 31.47 -81.20 -1.97
N GLU A 59 30.63 -81.79 -2.82
CA GLU A 59 29.24 -81.39 -2.99
C GLU A 59 28.43 -81.55 -1.69
N GLY A 60 28.66 -82.63 -0.94
CA GLY A 60 28.04 -82.82 0.37
C GLY A 60 28.50 -81.83 1.44
N GLU A 61 29.80 -81.50 1.48
CA GLU A 61 30.33 -80.47 2.38
C GLU A 61 29.85 -79.07 1.99
N LEU A 62 29.79 -78.76 0.70
CA LEU A 62 29.25 -77.50 0.18
C LEU A 62 27.78 -77.34 0.58
N GLN A 63 26.98 -78.40 0.43
CA GLN A 63 25.58 -78.40 0.81
C GLN A 63 25.38 -78.22 2.33
N ARG A 64 26.27 -78.80 3.15
CA ARG A 64 26.25 -78.59 4.61
C ARG A 64 26.58 -77.16 4.98
N ILE A 65 27.62 -76.58 4.38
CA ILE A 65 28.03 -75.19 4.60
C ILE A 65 26.92 -74.25 4.17
N GLU A 66 26.34 -74.47 2.99
CA GLU A 66 25.21 -73.69 2.48
C GLU A 66 24.03 -73.72 3.44
N GLN A 67 23.63 -74.91 3.92
CA GLN A 67 22.56 -75.05 4.90
C GLN A 67 22.87 -74.35 6.24
N ALA A 68 24.12 -74.39 6.69
CA ALA A 68 24.57 -73.70 7.89
C ALA A 68 24.51 -72.16 7.70
N SER A 69 25.01 -71.65 6.58
CA SER A 69 24.96 -70.23 6.25
C SER A 69 23.53 -69.73 6.11
N ILE A 70 22.65 -70.46 5.41
CA ILE A 70 21.22 -70.11 5.32
C ILE A 70 20.59 -70.02 6.71
N LYS A 71 20.91 -70.95 7.61
CA LYS A 71 20.40 -70.93 8.98
C LYS A 71 20.87 -69.70 9.76
N ASP A 72 22.13 -69.30 9.60
CA ASP A 72 22.68 -68.10 10.21
C ASP A 72 22.05 -66.82 9.64
N TYR A 73 21.85 -66.75 8.33
CA TYR A 73 21.13 -65.66 7.68
C TYR A 73 19.67 -65.56 8.16
N ILE A 74 18.97 -66.68 8.27
CA ILE A 74 17.59 -66.70 8.80
C ILE A 74 17.56 -66.20 10.24
N LYS A 75 18.52 -66.61 11.07
CA LYS A 75 18.61 -66.14 12.46
C LYS A 75 18.85 -64.63 12.52
N GLU A 76 19.80 -64.12 11.74
CA GLU A 76 20.12 -62.68 11.74
C GLU A 76 19.01 -61.84 11.11
N SER A 77 18.26 -62.39 10.15
CA SER A 77 17.11 -61.72 9.54
C SER A 77 16.06 -61.27 10.57
N GLN A 78 15.89 -62.03 11.66
CA GLN A 78 14.95 -61.68 12.73
C GLN A 78 15.43 -60.44 13.52
N ASN A 79 16.74 -60.33 13.76
CA ASN A 79 17.33 -59.16 14.41
C ASN A 79 17.18 -57.91 13.52
N ILE A 80 17.48 -58.05 12.22
CA ILE A 80 17.31 -56.98 11.23
C ILE A 80 15.85 -56.53 11.15
N ALA A 81 14.91 -57.47 11.10
CA ALA A 81 13.48 -57.15 11.09
C ALA A 81 13.02 -56.43 12.36
N SER A 82 13.52 -56.84 13.53
CA SER A 82 13.23 -56.18 14.81
C SER A 82 13.77 -54.74 14.83
N LEU A 83 15.01 -54.54 14.37
CA LEU A 83 15.60 -53.20 14.28
C LEU A 83 14.83 -52.32 13.28
N HIS A 84 14.47 -52.87 12.11
CA HIS A 84 13.67 -52.15 11.13
C HIS A 84 12.33 -51.71 11.72
N ASN A 85 11.64 -52.59 12.46
CA ASN A 85 10.39 -52.23 13.13
C ASN A 85 10.58 -51.10 14.16
N GLN A 86 11.70 -51.07 14.89
CA GLN A 86 12.01 -49.99 15.82
C GLN A 86 12.30 -48.67 15.10
N ILE A 87 13.04 -48.71 13.99
CA ILE A 87 13.31 -47.54 13.15
C ILE A 87 12.00 -46.99 12.59
N THR A 88 11.14 -47.85 12.02
CA THR A 88 9.83 -47.44 11.52
C THR A 88 8.95 -46.84 12.63
N ALA A 89 9.01 -47.38 13.85
CA ALA A 89 8.30 -46.80 14.99
C ALA A 89 8.84 -45.40 15.34
N CYS A 90 10.16 -45.22 15.37
CA CYS A 90 10.78 -43.91 15.56
C CYS A 90 10.38 -42.91 14.46
N ASP A 91 10.40 -43.34 13.19
CA ASP A 91 9.99 -42.51 12.05
C ASP A 91 8.54 -42.05 12.20
N SER A 92 7.63 -42.94 12.62
CA SER A 92 6.23 -42.57 12.85
C SER A 92 6.06 -41.51 13.96
N ILE A 93 6.94 -41.54 14.97
CA ILE A 93 6.94 -40.54 16.05
C ILE A 93 7.47 -39.21 15.52
N LEU A 94 8.55 -39.23 14.75
CA LEU A 94 9.15 -38.04 14.14
C LEU A 94 8.19 -37.38 13.16
N GLU A 95 7.53 -38.16 12.30
CA GLU A 95 6.50 -37.68 11.37
C GLU A 95 5.36 -36.96 12.13
N ARG A 96 4.91 -37.53 13.25
CA ARG A 96 3.88 -36.90 14.08
C ARG A 96 4.35 -35.61 14.74
N MET A 97 5.60 -35.55 15.19
CA MET A 97 6.20 -34.33 15.74
C MET A 97 6.37 -33.25 14.67
N GLU A 98 6.81 -33.64 13.47
CA GLU A 98 6.93 -32.76 12.32
C GLU A 98 5.57 -32.18 11.93
N GLY A 99 4.53 -33.02 11.82
CA GLY A 99 3.18 -32.55 11.52
C GLY A 99 2.67 -31.54 12.56
N MET A 100 2.93 -31.78 13.85
CA MET A 100 2.57 -30.85 14.92
C MET A 100 3.33 -29.51 14.82
N LEU A 101 4.64 -29.55 14.57
CA LEU A 101 5.47 -28.36 14.42
C LEU A 101 5.11 -27.57 13.16
N SER A 102 4.81 -28.26 12.06
CA SER A 102 4.34 -27.64 10.82
C SER A 102 2.99 -26.96 11.04
N GLY A 103 2.08 -27.60 11.78
CA GLY A 103 0.82 -26.98 12.22
C GLY A 103 1.06 -25.69 13.02
N PHE A 104 1.91 -25.74 14.05
CA PHE A 104 2.25 -24.56 14.83
C PHE A 104 2.90 -23.45 14.01
N GLN A 105 3.78 -23.80 13.06
CA GLN A 105 4.38 -22.84 12.14
C GLN A 105 3.32 -22.17 11.27
N SER A 106 2.38 -22.94 10.72
CA SER A 106 1.27 -22.42 9.92
C SER A 106 0.39 -21.49 10.73
N ASP A 107 0.02 -21.89 11.95
CA ASP A 107 -0.83 -21.08 12.83
C ASP A 107 -0.15 -19.76 13.22
N LEU A 108 1.13 -19.81 13.60
CA LEU A 108 1.91 -18.60 13.89
C LEU A 108 2.04 -17.69 12.66
N SER A 109 2.21 -18.28 11.47
CA SER A 109 2.30 -17.51 10.22
C SER A 109 0.97 -16.82 9.90
N SER A 110 -0.16 -17.51 10.09
CA SER A 110 -1.49 -16.96 9.90
C SER A 110 -1.76 -15.82 10.89
N ILE A 111 -1.53 -16.05 12.18
CA ILE A 111 -1.70 -15.03 13.23
C ILE A 111 -0.79 -13.82 12.97
N SER A 112 0.46 -14.06 12.58
CA SER A 112 1.39 -12.96 12.26
C SER A 112 0.90 -12.14 11.07
N SER A 113 0.38 -12.78 10.02
CA SER A 113 -0.21 -12.11 8.86
C SER A 113 -1.45 -11.30 9.22
N GLU A 114 -2.33 -11.84 10.07
CA GLU A 114 -3.51 -11.12 10.57
C GLU A 114 -3.11 -9.88 11.39
N ILE A 115 -2.15 -10.03 12.31
CA ILE A 115 -1.61 -8.91 13.09
C ILE A 115 -1.01 -7.85 12.17
N GLN A 116 -0.24 -8.25 11.17
CA GLN A 116 0.34 -7.32 10.20
C GLN A 116 -0.74 -6.57 9.42
N THR A 117 -1.78 -7.26 9.00
CA THR A 117 -2.92 -6.66 8.28
C THR A 117 -3.67 -5.65 9.16
N LEU A 118 -3.96 -6.01 10.41
CA LEU A 118 -4.59 -5.10 11.38
C LEU A 118 -3.71 -3.87 11.67
N GLN A 119 -2.39 -4.06 11.80
CA GLN A 119 -1.45 -2.96 11.98
C GLN A 119 -1.46 -2.01 10.77
N GLN A 120 -1.42 -2.54 9.54
CA GLN A 120 -1.51 -1.73 8.32
C GLN A 120 -2.83 -0.95 8.24
N GLN A 121 -3.95 -1.59 8.56
CA GLN A 121 -5.25 -0.94 8.61
C GLN A 121 -5.30 0.18 9.66
N SER A 122 -4.76 -0.06 10.86
CA SER A 122 -4.68 0.93 11.93
C SER A 122 -3.86 2.16 11.53
N VAL A 123 -2.69 1.95 10.91
CA VAL A 123 -1.86 3.05 10.40
C VAL A 123 -2.59 3.83 9.31
N SER A 124 -3.20 3.14 8.34
CA SER A 124 -3.97 3.78 7.27
C SER A 124 -5.13 4.62 7.82
N MET A 125 -5.86 4.08 8.81
CA MET A 125 -6.95 4.79 9.47
C MET A 125 -6.43 6.03 10.23
N ASN A 126 -5.30 5.92 10.93
CA ASN A 126 -4.69 7.03 11.65
C ASN A 126 -4.32 8.17 10.70
N VAL A 127 -3.72 7.86 9.54
CA VAL A 127 -3.40 8.86 8.52
C VAL A 127 -4.68 9.56 8.01
N ARG A 128 -5.74 8.80 7.71
CA ARG A 128 -7.03 9.37 7.30
C ARG A 128 -7.62 10.30 8.37
N LEU A 129 -7.52 9.92 9.64
CA LEU A 129 -7.95 10.74 10.77
C LEU A 129 -7.17 12.04 10.87
N LYS A 130 -5.82 11.97 10.81
CA LYS A 130 -4.96 13.16 10.83
C LYS A 130 -5.25 14.10 9.68
N ASN A 131 -5.44 13.57 8.46
CA ASN A 131 -5.81 14.39 7.30
C ASN A 131 -7.15 15.09 7.50
N ARG A 132 -8.18 14.37 7.99
CA ARG A 132 -9.49 14.96 8.30
C ARG A 132 -9.40 16.03 9.39
N GLN A 133 -8.59 15.80 10.42
CA GLN A 133 -8.41 16.77 11.51
C GLN A 133 -7.67 18.02 11.04
N ALA A 134 -6.63 17.86 10.21
CA ALA A 134 -5.94 18.98 9.59
C ALA A 134 -6.88 19.81 8.72
N VAL A 135 -7.65 19.16 7.83
CA VAL A 135 -8.64 19.86 6.98
C VAL A 135 -9.71 20.54 7.84
N ARG A 136 -10.25 19.86 8.86
CA ARG A 136 -11.21 20.45 9.80
C ARG A 136 -10.65 21.69 10.49
N SER A 137 -9.38 21.68 10.90
CA SER A 137 -8.75 22.84 11.53
C SER A 137 -8.69 24.05 10.58
N HIS A 138 -8.27 23.83 9.34
CA HIS A 138 -8.20 24.91 8.34
C HIS A 138 -9.60 25.42 7.96
N LEU A 139 -10.57 24.52 7.79
CA LEU A 139 -11.95 24.90 7.49
C LEU A 139 -12.61 25.62 8.67
N SER A 140 -12.36 25.20 9.91
CA SER A 140 -12.89 25.89 11.11
C SER A 140 -12.38 27.32 11.14
N GLN A 141 -11.07 27.52 10.98
CA GLN A 141 -10.49 28.86 10.95
C GLN A 141 -11.10 29.72 9.83
N LEU A 142 -11.25 29.16 8.63
CA LEU A 142 -11.88 29.87 7.51
C LEU A 142 -13.32 30.28 7.82
N VAL A 143 -14.12 29.37 8.40
CA VAL A 143 -15.51 29.63 8.77
C VAL A 143 -15.59 30.67 9.89
N ASP A 144 -14.74 30.56 10.92
CA ASP A 144 -14.72 31.49 12.05
C ASP A 144 -14.39 32.93 11.61
N GLU A 145 -13.47 33.09 10.64
CA GLU A 145 -13.12 34.39 10.07
C GLU A 145 -14.22 34.94 9.15
N LEU A 146 -14.88 34.09 8.36
CA LEU A 146 -15.91 34.52 7.39
C LEU A 146 -17.29 34.73 8.02
N VAL A 147 -17.63 34.02 9.10
CA VAL A 147 -18.92 34.15 9.79
C VAL A 147 -19.02 35.51 10.46
N VAL A 148 -20.14 36.18 10.21
CA VAL A 148 -20.55 37.39 10.93
C VAL A 148 -21.65 37.00 11.92
N PRO A 149 -21.36 36.97 13.23
CA PRO A 149 -22.35 36.60 14.24
C PRO A 149 -23.52 37.59 14.27
N GLY A 150 -24.76 37.10 14.44
CA GLY A 150 -25.93 37.97 14.55
C GLY A 150 -25.88 38.95 15.74
N ALA A 151 -25.19 38.57 16.82
CA ALA A 151 -24.96 39.46 17.96
C ALA A 151 -24.08 40.67 17.60
N MET A 152 -23.04 40.47 16.77
CA MET A 152 -22.22 41.57 16.24
C MET A 152 -23.08 42.55 15.43
N ILE A 153 -24.00 42.02 14.62
CA ILE A 153 -24.93 42.85 13.85
C ILE A 153 -25.83 43.66 14.79
N GLN A 154 -26.43 43.03 15.80
CA GLN A 154 -27.30 43.72 16.76
C GLN A 154 -26.56 44.83 17.51
N VAL A 155 -25.34 44.57 17.99
CA VAL A 155 -24.53 45.59 18.67
C VAL A 155 -24.21 46.76 17.74
N ILE A 156 -23.84 46.50 16.48
CA ILE A 156 -23.54 47.57 15.51
C ILE A 156 -24.79 48.38 15.13
N VAL A 157 -25.97 47.75 15.09
CA VAL A 157 -27.23 48.43 14.72
C VAL A 157 -27.78 49.25 15.88
N ASP A 158 -27.74 48.70 17.09
CA ASP A 158 -28.51 49.21 18.24
C ASP A 158 -27.65 50.01 19.25
N SER A 159 -26.33 49.83 19.29
CA SER A 159 -25.44 50.54 20.23
C SER A 159 -25.04 51.92 19.70
N PRO A 160 -25.02 52.96 20.55
CA PRO A 160 -24.55 54.29 20.17
C PRO A 160 -23.04 54.31 19.91
N VAL A 161 -22.64 55.08 18.89
CA VAL A 161 -21.26 55.20 18.36
C VAL A 161 -20.20 55.64 19.40
N THR A 162 -20.63 56.14 20.55
CA THR A 162 -19.77 56.55 21.68
C THR A 162 -19.33 55.39 22.58
N GLU A 163 -19.98 54.24 22.49
CA GLU A 163 -19.67 53.07 23.31
C GLU A 163 -18.48 52.29 22.75
N GLN A 164 -17.66 51.76 23.66
CA GLN A 164 -16.44 51.03 23.31
C GLN A 164 -16.78 49.69 22.61
N GLU A 165 -17.89 49.05 23.01
CA GLU A 165 -18.38 47.81 22.40
C GLU A 165 -18.72 47.99 20.91
N PHE A 166 -19.29 49.14 20.52
CA PHE A 166 -19.55 49.45 19.11
C PHE A 166 -18.25 49.54 18.31
N LEU A 167 -17.23 50.23 18.85
CA LEU A 167 -15.94 50.38 18.18
C LEU A 167 -15.22 49.04 18.03
N ASP A 168 -15.23 48.21 19.08
CA ASP A 168 -14.60 46.89 19.07
C ASP A 168 -15.27 45.96 18.06
N GLN A 169 -16.61 45.91 18.03
CA GLN A 169 -17.36 45.11 17.05
C GLN A 169 -17.19 45.63 15.61
N LEU A 170 -17.09 46.96 15.41
CA LEU A 170 -16.82 47.55 14.10
C LEU A 170 -15.41 47.21 13.60
N HIS A 171 -14.41 47.25 14.49
CA HIS A 171 -13.05 46.85 14.16
C HIS A 171 -12.97 45.37 13.76
N GLU A 172 -13.66 44.50 14.50
CA GLU A 172 -13.73 43.07 14.18
C GLU A 172 -14.46 42.82 12.85
N LEU A 173 -15.59 43.49 12.60
CA LEU A 173 -16.29 43.42 11.32
C LEU A 173 -15.40 43.88 10.17
N ASN A 174 -14.67 44.99 10.32
CA ASN A 174 -13.76 45.48 9.29
C ASN A 174 -12.64 44.47 8.97
N ASN A 175 -12.10 43.78 9.97
CA ASN A 175 -11.11 42.71 9.76
C ASN A 175 -11.72 41.55 8.96
N LYS A 176 -12.93 41.10 9.33
CA LYS A 176 -13.68 40.06 8.60
C LYS A 176 -13.96 40.46 7.16
N ILE A 177 -14.30 41.73 6.91
CA ILE A 177 -14.50 42.28 5.56
C ILE A 177 -13.21 42.26 4.74
N ASN A 178 -12.08 42.65 5.33
CA ASN A 178 -10.79 42.65 4.62
C ASN A 178 -10.36 41.21 4.28
N PHE A 179 -10.56 40.28 5.21
CA PHE A 179 -10.29 38.86 4.97
C PHE A 179 -11.20 38.29 3.86
N ALA A 180 -12.49 38.63 3.86
CA ALA A 180 -13.41 38.25 2.79
C ALA A 180 -12.97 38.83 1.42
N LYS A 181 -12.47 40.08 1.38
CA LYS A 181 -11.93 40.68 0.14
C LYS A 181 -10.65 39.99 -0.35
N GLU A 182 -9.78 39.56 0.55
CA GLU A 182 -8.59 38.78 0.17
C GLU A 182 -8.96 37.40 -0.40
N LEU A 183 -10.01 36.78 0.14
CA LEU A 183 -10.56 35.51 -0.35
C LEU A 183 -11.37 35.65 -1.64
N SER A 184 -12.05 36.77 -1.85
CA SER A 184 -12.80 37.04 -3.09
C SER A 184 -11.88 37.10 -4.31
N PHE A 185 -10.65 37.58 -4.12
CA PHE A 185 -9.60 37.55 -5.14
C PHE A 185 -9.17 36.11 -5.50
N LYS A 186 -9.45 35.14 -4.63
CA LYS A 186 -9.18 33.71 -4.85
C LYS A 186 -10.40 32.92 -5.35
N GLU A 187 -11.47 33.60 -5.78
CA GLU A 187 -12.68 33.00 -6.40
C GLU A 187 -13.37 31.91 -5.57
N THR A 188 -13.41 32.04 -4.23
CA THR A 188 -14.11 31.07 -3.37
C THR A 188 -15.61 31.37 -3.29
N LEU A 189 -16.46 30.39 -3.62
CA LEU A 189 -17.93 30.55 -3.68
C LEU A 189 -18.56 31.08 -2.37
N ALA A 190 -18.03 30.68 -1.21
CA ALA A 190 -18.52 31.13 0.11
C ALA A 190 -18.40 32.65 0.33
N CYS A 191 -17.52 33.33 -0.42
CA CYS A 191 -17.39 34.78 -0.34
C CYS A 191 -18.60 35.51 -0.92
N SER A 192 -19.24 34.93 -1.96
CA SER A 192 -20.44 35.51 -2.57
C SER A 192 -21.60 35.58 -1.57
N ASP A 193 -21.75 34.58 -0.71
CA ASP A 193 -22.86 34.49 0.26
C ASP A 193 -22.71 35.50 1.40
N VAL A 194 -21.48 35.78 1.82
CA VAL A 194 -21.20 36.73 2.91
C VAL A 194 -21.14 38.18 2.41
N GLN A 195 -20.85 38.39 1.13
CA GLN A 195 -20.76 39.73 0.54
C GLN A 195 -22.06 40.53 0.68
N ASP A 196 -23.20 39.88 0.50
CA ASP A 196 -24.52 40.53 0.62
C ASP A 196 -24.83 40.91 2.07
N ILE A 197 -24.58 40.01 3.03
CA ILE A 197 -24.78 40.25 4.47
C ILE A 197 -23.89 41.39 4.97
N VAL A 198 -22.62 41.42 4.54
CA VAL A 198 -21.68 42.49 4.87
C VAL A 198 -22.17 43.85 4.34
N CYS A 199 -22.66 43.88 3.11
CA CYS A 199 -23.19 45.09 2.49
C CYS A 199 -24.44 45.58 3.21
N ASP A 200 -25.32 44.68 3.63
CA ASP A 200 -26.55 45.05 4.36
C ASP A 200 -26.27 45.51 5.80
N THR A 201 -25.27 44.92 6.46
CA THR A 201 -24.84 45.30 7.82
C THR A 201 -24.01 46.58 7.89
N THR A 202 -23.51 47.09 6.76
CA THR A 202 -22.89 48.44 6.69
C THR A 202 -23.92 49.56 6.48
N ILE A 203 -25.14 49.23 6.09
CA ILE A 203 -26.26 50.16 5.88
C ILE A 203 -27.02 50.68 7.15
N PRO A 204 -26.90 50.16 8.41
CA PRO A 204 -27.94 50.38 9.41
C PRO A 204 -28.19 51.77 10.04
N SER A 205 -27.23 52.67 10.27
CA SER A 205 -27.55 53.95 10.96
C SER A 205 -27.82 55.13 10.01
N ALA A 206 -27.16 55.14 8.85
CA ALA A 206 -27.21 56.27 7.94
C ALA A 206 -28.49 56.31 7.10
N ARG A 207 -29.11 55.14 6.84
CA ARG A 207 -30.37 55.07 6.08
C ARG A 207 -31.48 55.89 6.73
N PHE A 208 -31.66 55.77 8.04
CA PHE A 208 -32.68 56.52 8.78
C PHE A 208 -32.40 58.02 8.75
N PHE A 209 -31.16 58.42 9.05
CA PHE A 209 -30.73 59.82 8.99
C PHE A 209 -30.95 60.46 7.61
N TRP A 210 -30.47 59.82 6.55
CA TRP A 210 -30.57 60.36 5.20
C TRP A 210 -31.96 60.21 4.59
N SER A 211 -32.75 59.19 4.95
CA SER A 211 -34.16 59.10 4.52
C SER A 211 -35.00 60.27 5.03
N ASN A 212 -34.59 60.88 6.15
CA ASN A 212 -35.24 62.07 6.71
C ASN A 212 -34.82 63.38 5.99
N ILE A 213 -33.69 63.36 5.26
CA ILE A 213 -33.16 64.52 4.51
C ILE A 213 -33.52 64.43 3.02
N CYS A 214 -33.40 63.24 2.43
CA CYS A 214 -33.74 62.95 1.04
C CYS A 214 -34.56 61.65 0.99
N GLY A 215 -35.85 61.77 0.64
CA GLY A 215 -36.66 60.62 0.26
C GLY A 215 -36.15 60.04 -1.07
N ASP A 216 -36.14 58.73 -1.23
CA ASP A 216 -35.77 58.00 -2.45
C ASP A 216 -34.28 57.84 -2.82
N ILE A 217 -33.39 57.74 -1.84
CA ILE A 217 -32.02 57.23 -2.13
C ILE A 217 -32.07 55.71 -2.35
N GLN A 218 -31.71 55.25 -3.56
CA GLN A 218 -31.47 53.83 -3.84
C GLN A 218 -30.13 53.37 -3.24
N TRP A 219 -30.14 53.04 -1.95
CA TRP A 219 -28.95 52.67 -1.16
C TRP A 219 -28.08 51.58 -1.81
N GLY A 220 -28.69 50.56 -2.43
CA GLY A 220 -27.95 49.50 -3.13
C GLY A 220 -27.13 50.00 -4.33
N LYS A 221 -27.56 51.09 -4.99
CA LYS A 221 -26.76 51.77 -6.03
C LYS A 221 -25.79 52.76 -5.41
N ALA A 222 -26.23 53.55 -4.43
CA ALA A 222 -25.43 54.59 -3.77
C ALA A 222 -24.14 54.02 -3.14
N TRP A 223 -24.22 52.88 -2.45
CA TRP A 223 -23.05 52.21 -1.88
C TRP A 223 -22.12 51.60 -2.94
N LYS A 224 -22.66 51.24 -4.10
CA LYS A 224 -21.87 50.74 -5.23
C LYS A 224 -21.18 51.85 -6.02
N ILE A 225 -21.57 53.12 -5.87
CA ILE A 225 -20.97 54.26 -6.62
C ILE A 225 -19.46 54.35 -6.38
N VAL A 226 -19.02 54.18 -5.13
CA VAL A 226 -17.60 54.25 -4.73
C VAL A 226 -16.75 53.16 -5.42
N ASN A 227 -17.35 52.01 -5.71
CA ASN A 227 -16.67 50.85 -6.28
C ASN A 227 -16.88 50.70 -7.79
N LYS A 228 -17.95 51.29 -8.35
CA LYS A 228 -18.34 51.13 -9.76
C LYS A 228 -17.82 52.23 -10.69
N TYR A 229 -17.54 53.44 -10.16
CA TYR A 229 -17.07 54.56 -10.96
C TYR A 229 -15.66 55.01 -10.54
N CYS A 230 -14.85 55.43 -11.52
CA CYS A 230 -13.49 55.95 -11.32
C CYS A 230 -13.50 57.34 -10.67
N ILE A 231 -13.97 57.40 -9.44
CA ILE A 231 -13.99 58.61 -8.63
C ILE A 231 -12.62 58.76 -7.96
N SER A 232 -12.09 59.99 -7.87
CA SER A 232 -10.81 60.21 -7.19
C SER A 232 -10.88 59.73 -5.72
N ASN A 233 -9.77 59.20 -5.19
CA ASN A 233 -9.70 58.69 -3.81
C ASN A 233 -10.23 59.71 -2.77
N LYS A 234 -10.03 61.01 -3.02
CA LYS A 234 -10.52 62.10 -2.16
C LYS A 234 -12.05 62.21 -2.14
N VAL A 235 -12.71 62.05 -3.28
CA VAL A 235 -14.18 62.13 -3.38
C VAL A 235 -14.81 60.81 -2.88
N LYS A 236 -14.14 59.67 -3.07
CA LYS A 236 -14.54 58.39 -2.45
C LYS A 236 -14.54 58.49 -0.92
N GLU A 237 -13.50 59.07 -0.34
CA GLU A 237 -13.39 59.24 1.11
C GLU A 237 -14.45 60.19 1.69
N VAL A 238 -14.77 61.28 1.01
CA VAL A 238 -15.84 62.20 1.44
C VAL A 238 -17.22 61.54 1.31
N SER A 239 -17.46 60.82 0.22
CA SER A 239 -18.71 60.07 0.01
C SER A 239 -18.88 59.01 1.10
N PHE A 240 -17.82 58.27 1.42
CA PHE A 240 -17.80 57.30 2.51
C PHE A 240 -18.08 57.97 3.87
N LYS A 241 -17.40 59.09 4.19
CA LYS A 241 -17.62 59.83 5.44
C LYS A 241 -19.05 60.39 5.57
N MET A 242 -19.63 60.90 4.47
CA MET A 242 -21.03 61.33 4.44
C MET A 242 -22.00 60.16 4.63
N LEU A 243 -21.75 59.03 3.96
CA LEU A 243 -22.56 57.81 4.08
C LEU A 243 -22.49 57.19 5.47
N HIS A 244 -21.41 57.41 6.24
CA HIS A 244 -21.26 56.91 7.61
C HIS A 244 -21.60 57.95 8.70
N GLY A 245 -22.10 59.15 8.34
CA GLY A 245 -22.46 60.19 9.32
C GLY A 245 -21.26 60.89 9.99
N ILE A 246 -20.04 60.71 9.46
CA ILE A 246 -18.83 61.38 9.94
C ILE A 246 -18.77 62.74 9.24
N TYR A 247 -19.27 63.80 9.90
CA TYR A 247 -19.39 65.13 9.31
C TYR A 247 -18.00 65.69 8.90
N PRO A 248 -17.73 65.92 7.60
CA PRO A 248 -16.53 66.64 7.19
C PRO A 248 -16.68 68.10 7.66
N VAL A 249 -15.74 68.57 8.48
CA VAL A 249 -15.72 69.96 8.99
C VAL A 249 -15.90 70.94 7.83
N LYS A 250 -16.63 72.05 8.05
CA LYS A 250 -17.01 73.08 7.06
C LYS A 250 -15.90 73.47 6.06
N HIS A 251 -14.65 73.53 6.52
CA HIS A 251 -13.46 73.81 5.69
C HIS A 251 -13.20 72.76 4.59
N VAL A 252 -13.49 71.49 4.86
CA VAL A 252 -13.31 70.38 3.92
C VAL A 252 -14.34 70.52 2.79
N LEU A 253 -15.60 70.80 3.13
CA LEU A 253 -16.71 70.95 2.19
C LEU A 253 -16.58 72.19 1.28
N GLU A 254 -16.07 73.31 1.80
CA GLU A 254 -15.79 74.52 1.00
C GLU A 254 -14.78 74.27 -0.13
N ARG A 255 -13.81 73.38 0.10
CA ARG A 255 -12.81 72.99 -0.90
C ARG A 255 -13.42 72.13 -2.03
N PHE A 256 -14.51 71.43 -1.75
CA PHE A 256 -15.24 70.63 -2.75
C PHE A 256 -16.29 71.44 -3.50
N LYS A 257 -16.88 72.48 -2.89
CA LYS A 257 -17.87 73.36 -3.53
C LYS A 257 -17.35 74.04 -4.81
N LEU A 258 -16.04 74.29 -4.89
CA LEU A 258 -15.39 74.86 -6.08
C LEU A 258 -15.12 73.86 -7.22
N ASN A 259 -15.21 72.56 -6.95
CA ASN A 259 -14.84 71.49 -7.90
C ASN A 259 -16.01 70.58 -8.28
N ILE A 260 -17.23 70.90 -7.85
CA ILE A 260 -18.44 70.14 -8.15
C ILE A 260 -19.19 70.92 -9.23
N ASP A 261 -19.28 70.33 -10.42
CA ASP A 261 -20.18 70.80 -11.46
C ASP A 261 -21.62 70.66 -10.95
N TYR A 262 -22.41 71.73 -11.06
CA TYR A 262 -23.77 71.81 -10.52
C TYR A 262 -24.78 71.07 -11.40
N ASN A 263 -24.36 70.63 -12.59
CA ASN A 263 -25.20 69.90 -13.51
C ASN A 263 -25.16 68.39 -13.20
N CYS A 264 -26.28 67.90 -12.68
CA CYS A 264 -26.48 66.48 -12.38
C CYS A 264 -26.92 65.73 -13.65
N ASP A 265 -25.99 65.01 -14.29
CA ASP A 265 -26.28 64.09 -15.41
C ASP A 265 -27.27 62.95 -15.05
N PHE A 266 -27.55 62.75 -13.75
CA PHE A 266 -28.45 61.72 -13.27
C PHE A 266 -29.90 62.21 -13.06
N CYS A 267 -30.12 63.53 -13.01
CA CYS A 267 -31.38 64.12 -12.58
C CYS A 267 -32.29 64.54 -13.75
N GLY A 268 -31.72 64.80 -14.93
CA GLY A 268 -32.48 65.22 -16.12
C GLY A 268 -33.33 66.49 -15.94
N MET A 269 -33.12 67.27 -14.88
CA MET A 269 -33.76 68.57 -14.67
C MET A 269 -32.70 69.65 -14.85
N GLU A 270 -32.96 70.56 -15.80
CA GLU A 270 -32.36 71.90 -15.85
C GLU A 270 -32.73 72.72 -14.61
#